data_AF-A0AAD2CG80-F1
#
_entry.id   AF-A0AAD2CG80-F1
#
_cell.length_a   1.000
_cell.length_b   1.000
_cell.length_c   1.000
_cell.angle_alpha   90.00
_cell.angle_beta   90.00
_cell.angle_gamma   90.00
#
_symmetry.space_group_name_H-M   'P 1'
#
loop_
_entity.id
_entity.type
_entity.pdbx_description
1 polymer ?
#
loop_
_entity_poly.entity_id
_entity_poly.type
_entity_poly.pdbx_seq_one_letter_code
_entity_poly.pdbx_strand_id
1 'polypeptide(L)'
;MKFLLLAIIASVAGAFAPSSGMARQATQLQESFGLGLGEDTYENQPDLLKGEAEYKQYMNQVKEDNMLNRKYNVIRRVRELDLLQATIDAGVLSKLEKNGLDLETVEKLLPVAEELGLLSLAANNQQLLVNGVAPLLVEGAPFLLPVVAKALEVGPSAFYLAAAVSGGLEAYFIASGVDVPLIGLPAGLIGGLLLVPLTIATAGAGVALGSLKK
;
A
#
# COMPACT_ATOMS: atom_id res chain seq x y z
N MET A 1 41.95 -55.21 -39.03
CA MET A 1 40.68 -55.22 -38.27
C MET A 1 40.73 -54.46 -36.94
N LYS A 2 41.86 -54.36 -36.22
CA LYS A 2 41.96 -53.60 -34.95
C LYS A 2 41.81 -52.06 -35.07
N PHE A 3 42.14 -51.46 -36.22
CA PHE A 3 42.04 -50.01 -36.42
C PHE A 3 40.63 -49.50 -36.76
N LEU A 4 39.75 -50.36 -37.30
CA LEU A 4 38.38 -49.97 -37.66
C LEU A 4 37.47 -49.85 -36.42
N LEU A 5 37.73 -50.69 -35.41
CA LEU A 5 36.95 -50.76 -34.18
C LEU A 5 37.23 -49.58 -33.24
N LEU A 6 38.45 -49.01 -33.30
CA LEU A 6 38.84 -47.84 -32.52
C LEU A 6 38.20 -46.54 -33.04
N ALA A 7 37.99 -46.43 -34.35
CA ALA A 7 37.36 -45.27 -34.98
C ALA A 7 35.85 -45.17 -34.67
N ILE A 8 35.16 -46.30 -34.55
CA ILE A 8 33.73 -46.33 -34.24
C ILE A 8 33.48 -45.92 -32.78
N ILE A 9 34.33 -46.34 -31.84
CA ILE A 9 34.17 -45.97 -30.42
C ILE A 9 34.43 -44.47 -30.19
N ALA A 10 35.39 -43.88 -30.93
CA ALA A 10 35.65 -42.44 -30.86
C ALA A 10 34.50 -41.59 -31.42
N SER A 11 33.77 -42.07 -32.44
CA SER A 11 32.61 -41.36 -33.00
C SER A 11 31.37 -41.35 -32.09
N VAL A 12 31.22 -42.35 -31.20
CA VAL A 12 30.09 -42.40 -30.25
C VAL A 12 30.31 -41.45 -29.06
N ALA A 13 31.57 -41.21 -28.65
CA ALA A 13 31.88 -40.29 -27.56
C ALA A 13 31.54 -38.82 -27.88
N GLY A 14 31.59 -38.41 -29.16
CA GLY A 14 31.20 -37.07 -29.59
C GLY A 14 29.70 -36.82 -29.66
N ALA A 15 28.89 -37.87 -29.86
CA ALA A 15 27.44 -37.77 -30.01
C ALA A 15 26.68 -37.66 -28.67
N PHE A 16 27.33 -38.01 -27.56
CA PHE A 16 26.79 -37.91 -26.19
C PHE A 16 27.51 -36.84 -25.34
N ALA A 17 28.35 -36.00 -25.95
CA ALA A 17 28.84 -34.81 -25.28
C ALA A 17 27.64 -33.92 -24.97
N PRO A 18 27.45 -33.46 -23.71
CA PRO A 18 26.39 -32.50 -23.42
C PRO A 18 26.60 -31.31 -24.33
N SER A 19 25.62 -30.99 -25.18
CA SER A 19 25.64 -29.75 -25.95
C SER A 19 25.95 -28.64 -24.96
N SER A 20 27.08 -27.97 -25.14
CA SER A 20 27.47 -26.81 -24.34
C SER A 20 26.24 -25.94 -24.23
N GLY A 21 25.65 -25.92 -23.04
CA GLY A 21 24.31 -25.37 -22.84
C GLY A 21 24.31 -24.01 -23.49
N MET A 22 23.40 -23.81 -24.45
CA MET A 22 23.08 -22.50 -24.94
C MET A 22 22.53 -21.79 -23.70
N ALA A 23 23.41 -21.17 -22.92
CA ALA A 23 23.04 -20.33 -21.81
C ALA A 23 22.18 -19.26 -22.45
N ARG A 24 20.86 -19.34 -22.24
CA ARG A 24 19.96 -18.26 -22.62
C ARG A 24 20.61 -17.01 -22.05
N GLN A 25 20.95 -16.05 -22.91
CA GLN A 25 21.23 -14.70 -22.43
C GLN A 25 20.02 -14.33 -21.59
N ALA A 26 20.21 -14.22 -20.28
CA ALA A 26 19.18 -13.69 -19.40
C ALA A 26 18.84 -12.32 -19.98
N THR A 27 17.61 -12.13 -20.41
CA THR A 27 17.10 -10.82 -20.76
C THR A 27 17.31 -9.94 -19.54
N GLN A 28 18.30 -9.05 -19.61
CA GLN A 28 18.52 -8.05 -18.58
C GLN A 28 17.24 -7.23 -18.50
N LEU A 29 16.61 -7.27 -17.34
CA LEU A 29 15.42 -6.50 -17.06
C LEU A 29 15.90 -5.10 -16.69
N GLN A 30 15.63 -4.14 -17.56
CA GLN A 30 15.99 -2.74 -17.31
C GLN A 30 15.01 -2.06 -16.34
N GLU A 31 13.96 -2.76 -15.92
CA GLU A 31 12.87 -2.22 -15.13
C GLU A 31 12.75 -2.95 -13.80
N SER A 32 12.70 -2.19 -12.71
CA SER A 32 12.37 -2.68 -11.39
C SER A 32 11.05 -2.07 -10.96
N PHE A 33 10.02 -2.90 -10.79
CA PHE A 33 8.75 -2.50 -10.17
C PHE A 33 8.88 -2.22 -8.67
N GLY A 34 10.11 -2.23 -8.15
CA GLY A 34 10.37 -2.02 -6.75
C GLY A 34 9.64 -3.05 -5.90
N LEU A 35 9.57 -4.32 -6.29
CA LEU A 35 8.99 -5.37 -5.44
C LEU A 35 10.07 -6.23 -4.73
N GLY A 36 11.35 -5.92 -4.96
CA GLY A 36 12.47 -6.73 -4.45
C GLY A 36 12.57 -8.12 -5.08
N LEU A 37 11.87 -8.32 -6.20
CA LEU A 37 11.85 -9.55 -6.98
C LEU A 37 12.61 -9.29 -8.29
N GLY A 38 13.72 -10.00 -8.53
CA GLY A 38 14.51 -9.87 -9.77
C GLY A 38 15.96 -9.41 -9.57
N GLU A 39 16.62 -9.06 -10.67
CA GLU A 39 18.00 -8.55 -10.70
C GLU A 39 18.11 -7.07 -10.28
N ASP A 40 19.30 -6.64 -9.84
CA ASP A 40 19.57 -5.23 -9.52
C ASP A 40 19.69 -4.43 -10.83
N THR A 41 18.66 -3.66 -11.14
CA THR A 41 18.53 -2.93 -12.40
C THR A 41 19.44 -1.70 -12.47
N TYR A 42 20.07 -1.29 -11.37
CA TYR A 42 20.95 -0.12 -11.35
C TYR A 42 22.23 -0.32 -12.16
N GLU A 43 22.81 -1.52 -12.10
CA GLU A 43 24.04 -1.85 -12.84
C GLU A 43 23.80 -2.00 -14.35
N ASN A 44 22.57 -2.37 -14.75
CA ASN A 44 22.21 -2.67 -16.14
C ASN A 44 21.52 -1.50 -16.88
N GLN A 45 21.30 -0.35 -16.23
CA GLN A 45 20.63 0.81 -16.84
C GLN A 45 21.61 1.80 -17.52
N PRO A 46 21.22 2.41 -18.67
CA PRO A 46 21.97 3.50 -19.28
C PRO A 46 21.93 4.76 -18.39
N ASP A 47 23.01 5.56 -18.40
CA ASP A 47 23.20 6.71 -17.47
C ASP A 47 22.05 7.73 -17.48
N LEU A 48 21.36 7.89 -18.61
CA LEU A 48 20.17 8.75 -18.73
C LEU A 48 18.97 8.31 -17.87
N LEU A 49 18.85 7.02 -17.56
CA LEU A 49 17.76 6.46 -16.74
C LEU A 49 18.14 6.32 -15.26
N LYS A 50 19.43 6.54 -14.91
CA LYS A 50 19.92 6.45 -13.53
C LYS A 50 19.46 7.60 -12.63
N GLY A 51 18.96 8.69 -13.21
CA GLY A 51 18.56 9.89 -12.45
C GLY A 51 17.55 9.62 -11.34
N GLU A 52 16.59 8.70 -11.53
CA GLU A 52 15.65 8.32 -10.46
C GLU A 52 16.35 7.56 -9.33
N ALA A 53 17.25 6.64 -9.67
CA ALA A 53 17.97 5.84 -8.69
C ALA A 53 19.01 6.66 -7.92
N GLU A 54 19.73 7.56 -8.60
CA GLU A 54 20.63 8.53 -7.99
C GLU A 54 19.86 9.50 -7.08
N TYR A 55 18.68 9.97 -7.52
CA TYR A 55 17.82 10.81 -6.70
C TYR A 55 17.33 10.07 -5.45
N LYS A 56 16.95 8.79 -5.57
CA LYS A 56 16.61 7.93 -4.41
C LYS A 56 17.78 7.81 -3.43
N GLN A 57 19.01 7.61 -3.93
CA GLN A 57 20.22 7.54 -3.09
C GLN A 57 20.52 8.88 -2.40
N TYR A 58 20.40 9.99 -3.12
CA TYR A 58 20.54 11.34 -2.56
C TYR A 58 19.49 11.63 -1.50
N MET A 59 18.23 11.28 -1.76
CA MET A 59 17.14 11.46 -0.81
C MET A 59 17.36 10.66 0.47
N ASN A 60 18.05 9.50 0.43
CA ASN A 60 18.44 8.80 1.66
C ASN A 60 19.46 9.57 2.51
N GLN A 61 20.35 10.35 1.88
CA GLN A 61 21.36 11.14 2.58
C GLN A 61 20.74 12.40 3.21
N VAL A 62 19.78 13.02 2.53
CA VAL A 62 19.13 14.26 2.98
C VAL A 62 17.97 13.99 3.93
N LYS A 63 17.18 12.96 3.67
CA LYS A 63 16.00 12.59 4.46
C LYS A 63 15.86 11.08 4.53
N GLU A 64 16.39 10.51 5.62
CA GLU A 64 16.39 9.06 5.85
C GLU A 64 14.96 8.47 5.85
N ASP A 65 13.95 9.23 6.32
CA ASP A 65 12.52 8.87 6.26
C ASP A 65 11.83 9.35 4.98
N ASN A 66 12.38 8.95 3.84
CA ASN A 66 11.68 9.17 2.58
C ASN A 66 10.79 7.96 2.24
N MET A 67 9.60 8.25 1.69
CA MET A 67 8.71 7.22 1.16
C MET A 67 9.30 6.53 -0.08
N LEU A 68 10.29 7.16 -0.72
CA LEU A 68 10.86 6.74 -2.00
C LEU A 68 11.71 5.47 -1.90
N ASN A 69 12.31 5.19 -0.72
CA ASN A 69 13.13 4.01 -0.48
C ASN A 69 12.58 3.06 0.59
N ARG A 70 11.29 3.18 0.93
CA ARG A 70 10.60 2.28 1.87
C ARG A 70 11.24 2.18 3.26
N LYS A 71 12.12 3.11 3.61
CA LYS A 71 12.67 3.29 4.95
C LYS A 71 11.83 4.29 5.74
N TYR A 72 10.51 4.11 5.76
CA TYR A 72 9.62 4.98 6.51
C TYR A 72 9.38 4.40 7.91
N ASN A 73 10.00 5.00 8.92
CA ASN A 73 9.76 4.58 10.30
C ASN A 73 8.50 5.29 10.86
N VAL A 74 7.35 4.62 10.70
CA VAL A 74 6.05 5.10 11.18
C VAL A 74 6.10 5.54 12.64
N ILE A 75 6.72 4.74 13.52
CA ILE A 75 6.73 5.01 14.96
C ILE A 75 7.55 6.26 15.29
N ARG A 76 8.71 6.42 14.67
CA ARG A 76 9.52 7.63 14.84
C ARG A 76 8.77 8.85 14.31
N ARG A 77 8.10 8.72 13.17
CA ARG A 77 7.42 9.87 12.55
C ARG A 77 6.16 10.31 13.29
N VAL A 78 5.38 9.37 13.83
CA VAL A 78 4.26 9.66 14.74
C VAL A 78 4.73 10.46 15.95
N ARG A 79 5.93 10.17 16.47
CA ARG A 79 6.55 10.92 17.56
C ARG A 79 7.02 12.30 17.11
N GLU A 80 7.73 12.40 16.00
CA GLU A 80 8.22 13.70 15.48
C GLU A 80 7.10 14.68 15.13
N LEU A 81 5.96 14.17 14.69
CA LEU A 81 4.78 14.95 14.39
C LEU A 81 3.89 15.19 15.61
N ASP A 82 4.28 14.70 16.79
CA ASP A 82 3.54 14.79 18.04
C ASP A 82 2.05 14.41 17.87
N LEU A 83 1.75 13.39 17.05
CA LEU A 83 0.37 13.10 16.64
C LEU A 83 -0.53 12.72 17.82
N LEU A 84 0.03 12.10 18.85
CA LEU A 84 -0.69 11.80 20.08
C LEU A 84 -1.10 13.10 20.80
N GLN A 85 -0.20 14.07 20.88
CA GLN A 85 -0.50 15.39 21.43
C GLN A 85 -1.53 16.11 20.56
N ALA A 86 -1.36 16.11 19.23
CA ALA A 86 -2.32 16.71 18.31
C ALA A 86 -3.74 16.09 18.43
N THR A 87 -3.82 14.78 18.72
CA THR A 87 -5.10 14.09 18.94
C THR A 87 -5.76 14.52 20.26
N ILE A 88 -4.95 14.73 21.31
CA ILE A 88 -5.39 15.26 22.60
C ILE A 88 -5.87 16.71 22.44
N ASP A 89 -5.08 17.56 21.78
CA ASP A 89 -5.40 18.98 21.57
C ASP A 89 -6.65 19.16 20.70
N ALA A 90 -6.84 18.28 19.71
CA ALA A 90 -8.05 18.23 18.90
C ALA A 90 -9.28 17.72 19.68
N GLY A 91 -9.08 17.18 20.88
CA GLY A 91 -10.14 16.67 21.76
C GLY A 91 -10.87 15.46 21.18
N VAL A 92 -10.21 14.68 20.30
CA VAL A 92 -10.85 13.58 19.56
C VAL A 92 -11.43 12.55 20.52
N LEU A 93 -10.67 12.15 21.54
CA LEU A 93 -11.10 11.17 22.53
C LEU A 93 -12.32 11.66 23.33
N SER A 94 -12.28 12.90 23.85
CA SER A 94 -13.41 13.47 24.57
C SER A 94 -14.67 13.62 23.70
N LYS A 95 -14.51 13.84 22.39
CA LYS A 95 -15.62 13.91 21.44
C LYS A 95 -16.17 12.52 21.08
N LEU A 96 -15.32 11.51 21.01
CA LEU A 96 -15.75 10.12 20.84
C LEU A 96 -16.55 9.65 22.06
N GLU A 97 -16.06 9.93 23.27
CA GLU A 97 -16.79 9.64 24.51
C GLU A 97 -18.14 10.36 24.58
N LYS A 98 -18.20 11.65 24.20
CA LYS A 98 -19.47 12.40 24.08
C LYS A 98 -20.45 11.79 23.09
N ASN A 99 -19.96 11.11 22.06
CA ASN A 99 -20.78 10.37 21.11
C ASN A 99 -21.12 8.95 21.58
N GLY A 100 -20.79 8.59 22.82
CA GLY A 100 -21.12 7.29 23.40
C GLY A 100 -20.15 6.16 23.03
N LEU A 101 -18.97 6.48 22.47
CA LEU A 101 -17.94 5.48 22.22
C LEU A 101 -17.14 5.21 23.51
N ASP A 102 -17.57 4.21 24.26
CA ASP A 102 -16.86 3.66 25.41
C ASP A 102 -16.19 2.32 25.08
N LEU A 103 -15.41 1.78 26.02
CA LEU A 103 -14.66 0.55 25.82
C LEU A 103 -15.58 -0.66 25.53
N GLU A 104 -16.72 -0.72 26.23
CA GLU A 104 -17.73 -1.79 26.05
C GLU A 104 -18.36 -1.73 24.66
N THR A 105 -18.61 -0.52 24.17
CA THR A 105 -19.11 -0.29 22.82
C THR A 105 -18.08 -0.66 21.77
N VAL A 106 -16.80 -0.32 21.97
CA VAL A 106 -15.72 -0.75 21.08
C VAL A 106 -15.67 -2.28 21.00
N GLU A 107 -15.81 -2.97 22.12
CA GLU A 107 -15.85 -4.44 22.15
C GLU A 107 -17.03 -5.00 21.35
N LYS A 108 -18.21 -4.36 21.40
CA LYS A 108 -19.38 -4.73 20.58
C LYS A 108 -19.21 -4.37 19.10
N LEU A 109 -18.39 -3.37 18.78
CA LEU A 109 -18.09 -2.97 17.41
C LEU A 109 -17.02 -3.86 16.75
N LEU A 110 -16.19 -4.56 17.52
CA LEU A 110 -15.19 -5.49 16.97
C LEU A 110 -15.83 -6.61 16.12
N PRO A 111 -16.88 -7.33 16.58
CA PRO A 111 -17.61 -8.28 15.74
C PRO A 111 -18.19 -7.65 14.47
N VAL A 112 -18.78 -6.45 14.57
CA VAL A 112 -19.34 -5.75 13.42
C VAL A 112 -18.24 -5.36 12.42
N ALA A 113 -17.08 -4.93 12.90
CA ALA A 113 -15.93 -4.63 12.06
C ALA A 113 -15.36 -5.89 11.37
N GLU A 114 -15.44 -7.06 12.01
CA GLU A 114 -15.11 -8.35 11.41
C GLU A 114 -16.16 -8.77 10.36
N GLU A 115 -17.46 -8.61 10.64
CA GLU A 115 -18.55 -8.88 9.68
C GLU A 115 -18.46 -8.00 8.43
N LEU A 116 -18.07 -6.73 8.61
CA LEU A 116 -17.78 -5.80 7.52
C LEU A 116 -16.43 -6.10 6.83
N GLY A 117 -15.68 -7.09 7.31
CA GLY A 117 -14.41 -7.51 6.75
C GLY A 117 -13.27 -6.51 6.93
N LEU A 118 -13.44 -5.46 7.74
CA LEU A 118 -12.43 -4.40 7.92
C LEU A 118 -11.19 -4.93 8.65
N LEU A 119 -11.40 -5.76 9.68
CA LEU A 119 -10.32 -6.37 10.45
C LEU A 119 -9.57 -7.41 9.63
N SER A 120 -10.29 -8.30 8.93
CA SER A 120 -9.70 -9.25 7.99
C SER A 120 -8.95 -8.55 6.85
N LEU A 121 -9.49 -7.45 6.30
CA LEU A 121 -8.80 -6.64 5.30
C LEU A 121 -7.51 -6.04 5.88
N ALA A 122 -7.57 -5.47 7.09
CA ALA A 122 -6.39 -4.91 7.75
C ALA A 122 -5.32 -5.96 8.02
N ALA A 123 -5.72 -7.15 8.49
CA ALA A 123 -4.82 -8.26 8.79
C ALA A 123 -4.17 -8.84 7.53
N ASN A 124 -4.94 -9.04 6.46
CA ASN A 124 -4.44 -9.64 5.21
C ASN A 124 -3.62 -8.65 4.37
N ASN A 125 -3.78 -7.34 4.58
CA ASN A 125 -3.11 -6.30 3.80
C ASN A 125 -2.15 -5.45 4.65
N GLN A 126 -1.66 -5.98 5.79
CA GLN A 126 -0.74 -5.26 6.68
C GLN A 126 0.44 -4.64 5.93
N GLN A 127 1.05 -5.37 4.99
CA GLN A 127 2.18 -4.86 4.22
C GLN A 127 1.81 -3.67 3.32
N LEU A 128 0.62 -3.69 2.70
CA LEU A 128 0.11 -2.60 1.86
C LEU A 128 -0.34 -1.41 2.71
N LEU A 129 -0.95 -1.66 3.87
CA LEU A 129 -1.37 -0.61 4.79
C LEU A 129 -0.16 0.07 5.42
N VAL A 130 0.84 -0.68 5.92
CA VAL A 130 2.02 -0.11 6.59
C VAL A 130 2.94 0.63 5.62
N ASN A 131 3.11 0.14 4.38
CA ASN A 131 4.02 0.77 3.43
C ASN A 131 3.35 1.73 2.45
N GLY A 132 2.03 1.63 2.25
CA GLY A 132 1.28 2.48 1.34
C GLY A 132 0.45 3.53 2.06
N VAL A 133 -0.49 3.07 2.91
CA VAL A 133 -1.51 3.94 3.52
C VAL A 133 -0.98 4.67 4.76
N ALA A 134 -0.23 3.99 5.62
CA ALA A 134 0.24 4.53 6.89
C ALA A 134 1.14 5.77 6.72
N PRO A 135 2.08 5.84 5.76
CA PRO A 135 2.87 7.06 5.56
C PRO A 135 1.98 8.25 5.14
N LEU A 136 0.98 8.02 4.29
CA LEU A 136 0.03 9.06 3.87
C LEU A 136 -0.83 9.54 5.04
N LEU A 137 -1.32 8.61 5.86
CA LEU A 137 -2.11 8.94 7.05
C LEU A 137 -1.28 9.66 8.10
N VAL A 138 -0.03 9.26 8.35
CA VAL A 138 0.84 9.84 9.38
C VAL A 138 1.27 11.25 8.99
N GLU A 139 1.71 11.47 7.75
CA GLU A 139 2.06 12.82 7.28
C GLU A 139 0.82 13.71 7.13
N GLY A 140 -0.33 13.14 6.76
CA GLY A 140 -1.59 13.87 6.62
C GLY A 140 -2.32 14.13 7.95
N ALA A 141 -2.00 13.38 9.00
CA ALA A 141 -2.70 13.43 10.29
C ALA A 141 -2.79 14.83 10.90
N PRO A 142 -1.75 15.69 10.92
CA PRO A 142 -1.86 17.02 11.49
C PRO A 142 -2.95 17.88 10.83
N PHE A 143 -3.22 17.66 9.54
CA PHE A 143 -4.28 18.34 8.80
C PHE A 143 -5.63 17.62 8.93
N LEU A 144 -5.63 16.29 8.95
CA LEU A 144 -6.85 15.47 9.02
C LEU A 144 -7.47 15.43 10.42
N LEU A 145 -6.67 15.43 11.49
CA LEU A 145 -7.14 15.33 12.87
C LEU A 145 -8.14 16.44 13.24
N PRO A 146 -7.92 17.73 12.91
CA PRO A 146 -8.94 18.77 13.13
C PRO A 146 -10.24 18.53 12.34
N VAL A 147 -10.15 18.00 11.12
CA VAL A 147 -11.31 17.70 10.28
C VAL A 147 -12.12 16.55 10.88
N VAL A 148 -11.45 15.47 11.29
CA VAL A 148 -12.08 14.34 11.99
C VAL A 148 -12.70 14.80 13.31
N ALA A 149 -12.00 15.64 14.07
CA ALA A 149 -12.52 16.18 15.32
C ALA A 149 -13.78 17.06 15.11
N LYS A 150 -13.89 17.78 13.98
CA LYS A 150 -15.11 18.51 13.62
C LYS A 150 -16.21 17.57 13.11
N ALA A 151 -15.87 16.56 12.32
CA ALA A 151 -16.82 15.54 11.88
C ALA A 151 -17.46 14.82 13.08
N LEU A 152 -16.68 14.54 14.13
CA LEU A 152 -17.17 13.98 15.39
C LEU A 152 -18.10 14.93 16.16
N GLU A 153 -17.94 16.26 16.05
CA GLU A 153 -18.90 17.21 16.63
C GLU A 153 -20.24 17.22 15.88
N VAL A 154 -20.19 17.13 14.55
CA VAL A 154 -21.40 17.03 13.71
C VAL A 154 -22.12 15.71 13.95
N GLY A 155 -21.37 14.63 14.16
CA GLY A 155 -21.86 13.30 14.49
C GLY A 155 -22.10 12.44 13.25
N PRO A 156 -23.06 11.48 13.30
CA PRO A 156 -23.21 10.41 12.30
C PRO A 156 -23.34 10.89 10.85
N SER A 157 -23.98 12.03 10.63
CA SER A 157 -24.21 12.60 9.29
C SER A 157 -22.91 12.96 8.56
N ALA A 158 -21.87 13.40 9.26
CA ALA A 158 -20.57 13.68 8.66
C ALA A 158 -19.91 12.42 8.12
N PHE A 159 -20.06 11.30 8.81
CA PHE A 159 -19.52 10.00 8.41
C PHE A 159 -20.31 9.38 7.25
N TYR A 160 -21.65 9.52 7.24
CA TYR A 160 -22.45 9.14 6.08
C TYR A 160 -22.16 9.98 4.85
N LEU A 161 -21.92 11.29 5.03
CA LEU A 161 -21.51 12.15 3.93
C LEU A 161 -20.13 11.75 3.39
N ALA A 162 -19.18 11.43 4.27
CA ALA A 162 -17.88 10.91 3.87
C ALA A 162 -18.03 9.60 3.08
N ALA A 163 -18.87 8.67 3.53
CA ALA A 163 -19.17 7.43 2.83
C ALA A 163 -19.82 7.66 1.45
N ALA A 164 -20.77 8.59 1.37
CA ALA A 164 -21.42 8.94 0.11
C ALA A 164 -20.43 9.57 -0.89
N VAL A 165 -19.52 10.42 -0.40
CA VAL A 165 -18.46 11.01 -1.23
C VAL A 165 -17.47 9.95 -1.69
N SER A 166 -16.95 9.12 -0.79
CA SER A 166 -15.97 8.09 -1.18
C SER A 166 -16.57 7.03 -2.10
N GLY A 167 -17.80 6.59 -1.83
CA GLY A 167 -18.52 5.64 -2.69
C GLY A 167 -18.94 6.26 -4.03
N GLY A 168 -19.31 7.55 -4.04
CA GLY A 168 -19.60 8.29 -5.26
C GLY A 168 -18.37 8.51 -6.14
N LEU A 169 -17.22 8.81 -5.53
CA LEU A 169 -15.94 8.91 -6.23
C LEU A 169 -15.52 7.56 -6.83
N GLU A 170 -15.72 6.47 -6.09
CA GLU A 170 -15.47 5.12 -6.60
C GLU A 170 -16.35 4.79 -7.82
N ALA A 171 -17.67 5.01 -7.69
CA ALA A 171 -18.60 4.80 -8.79
C ALA A 171 -18.26 5.67 -10.00
N TYR A 172 -17.80 6.91 -9.77
CA TYR A 172 -17.33 7.80 -10.83
C TYR A 172 -16.07 7.27 -11.52
N PHE A 173 -15.07 6.79 -10.77
CA PHE A 173 -13.85 6.21 -11.37
C PHE A 173 -14.11 4.92 -12.14
N ILE A 174 -15.05 4.08 -11.68
CA ILE A 174 -15.49 2.90 -12.42
C ILE A 174 -16.23 3.32 -13.70
N ALA A 175 -17.18 4.25 -13.61
CA ALA A 175 -18.01 4.66 -14.74
C ALA A 175 -17.25 5.48 -15.81
N SER A 176 -16.25 6.23 -15.39
CA SER A 176 -15.44 7.08 -16.29
C SER A 176 -14.42 6.27 -17.09
N GLY A 177 -14.10 5.04 -16.71
CA GLY A 177 -13.17 4.17 -17.44
C GLY A 177 -11.78 4.79 -17.64
N VAL A 178 -11.40 5.74 -16.78
CA VAL A 178 -10.11 6.44 -16.88
C VAL A 178 -9.00 5.51 -16.43
N ASP A 179 -8.01 5.31 -17.29
CA ASP A 179 -6.80 4.57 -16.92
C ASP A 179 -5.77 5.52 -16.29
N VAL A 180 -5.05 5.03 -15.28
CA VAL A 180 -3.93 5.79 -14.70
C VAL A 180 -2.73 5.68 -15.65
N PRO A 181 -2.29 6.79 -16.28
CA PRO A 181 -1.34 6.76 -17.40
C PRO A 181 0.05 6.22 -17.06
N LEU A 182 0.42 6.16 -15.77
CA LEU A 182 1.70 5.61 -15.30
C LEU A 182 1.71 4.08 -15.17
N ILE A 183 0.54 3.46 -14.98
CA ILE A 183 0.45 2.02 -14.64
C ILE A 183 -0.54 1.25 -15.52
N GLY A 184 -1.25 1.92 -16.44
CA GLY A 184 -2.13 1.28 -17.42
C GLY A 184 -3.28 0.47 -16.79
N LEU A 185 -3.62 0.77 -15.54
CA LEU A 185 -4.65 0.11 -14.75
C LEU A 185 -5.87 1.04 -14.63
N PRO A 186 -7.09 0.50 -14.64
CA PRO A 186 -8.30 1.30 -14.46
C PRO A 186 -8.25 2.05 -13.12
N ALA A 187 -8.52 3.35 -13.14
CA ALA A 187 -8.56 4.18 -11.94
C ALA A 187 -9.61 3.68 -10.94
N GLY A 188 -10.69 3.04 -11.40
CA GLY A 188 -11.64 2.35 -10.53
C GLY A 188 -11.04 1.14 -9.80
N LEU A 189 -10.10 0.41 -10.41
CA LEU A 189 -9.43 -0.71 -9.74
C LEU A 189 -8.45 -0.24 -8.64
N ILE A 190 -7.73 0.86 -8.91
CA ILE A 190 -6.77 1.43 -7.96
C ILE A 190 -7.48 2.23 -6.87
N GLY A 191 -8.47 3.03 -7.27
CA GLY A 191 -9.38 3.75 -6.39
C GLY A 191 -10.11 2.78 -5.47
N GLY A 192 -10.64 1.68 -6.00
CA GLY A 192 -11.40 0.69 -5.23
C GLY A 192 -10.61 0.04 -4.11
N LEU A 193 -9.29 -0.10 -4.26
CA LEU A 193 -8.44 -0.63 -3.20
C LEU A 193 -8.38 0.27 -1.95
N LEU A 194 -8.65 1.56 -2.10
CA LEU A 194 -8.66 2.54 -1.01
C LEU A 194 -10.09 3.01 -0.67
N LEU A 195 -10.88 3.36 -1.68
CA LEU A 195 -12.19 3.99 -1.55
C LEU A 195 -13.26 3.02 -1.10
N VAL A 196 -13.22 1.74 -1.49
CA VAL A 196 -14.21 0.76 -1.00
C VAL A 196 -14.03 0.51 0.50
N PRO A 197 -12.82 0.20 1.01
CA PRO A 197 -12.61 0.08 2.46
C PRO A 197 -12.94 1.36 3.22
N LEU A 198 -12.60 2.53 2.66
CA LEU A 198 -12.90 3.82 3.29
C LEU A 198 -14.40 4.10 3.36
N THR A 199 -15.15 3.75 2.32
CA THR A 199 -16.61 3.87 2.28
C THR A 199 -17.26 2.98 3.33
N ILE A 200 -16.82 1.73 3.43
CA ILE A 200 -17.34 0.77 4.42
C ILE A 200 -16.99 1.25 5.83
N ALA A 201 -15.75 1.67 6.07
CA ALA A 201 -15.30 2.14 7.37
C ALA A 201 -16.05 3.41 7.83
N THR A 202 -16.24 4.38 6.93
CA THR A 202 -16.98 5.62 7.25
C THR A 202 -18.48 5.39 7.39
N ALA A 203 -19.09 4.53 6.56
CA ALA A 203 -20.49 4.15 6.74
C ALA A 203 -20.70 3.40 8.06
N GLY A 204 -19.82 2.43 8.37
CA GLY A 204 -19.83 1.70 9.63
C GLY A 204 -19.66 2.61 10.84
N ALA A 205 -18.75 3.58 10.77
CA ALA A 205 -18.59 4.62 11.79
C ALA A 205 -19.86 5.47 11.95
N GLY A 206 -20.53 5.83 10.85
CA GLY A 206 -21.82 6.54 10.88
C GLY A 206 -22.92 5.72 11.54
N VAL A 207 -23.03 4.42 11.22
CA VAL A 207 -23.99 3.50 11.84
C VAL A 207 -23.71 3.34 13.34
N ALA A 208 -22.45 3.10 13.71
CA ALA A 208 -22.02 2.98 15.09
C ALA A 208 -22.32 4.24 15.89
N LEU A 209 -21.89 5.42 15.42
CA LEU A 209 -22.18 6.68 16.11
C LEU A 209 -23.69 6.98 16.15
N GLY A 210 -24.44 6.58 15.12
CA GLY A 210 -25.88 6.79 15.03
C GLY A 210 -26.69 5.91 15.99
N SER A 211 -26.24 4.68 16.23
CA SER A 211 -26.88 3.77 17.19
C SER A 211 -26.56 4.09 18.65
N LEU A 212 -25.47 4.84 18.89
CA LEU A 212 -25.02 5.24 20.23
C LEU A 212 -25.59 6.59 20.69
N LYS A 213 -25.99 7.45 19.76
CA LYS A 213 -26.62 8.73 20.07
C LYS A 213 -28.04 8.49 20.62
N LYS A 214 -28.20 8.65 21.93
CA LYS A 214 -29.52 8.73 22.59
C LYS A 214 -30.21 10.05 22.28
#